data_AF-A0A348TV45-F1
#
_entry.id   AF-A0A348TV45-F1
#
_cell.length_a   1.000
_cell.length_b   1.000
_cell.length_c   1.000
_cell.angle_alpha   90.00
_cell.angle_beta   90.00
_cell.angle_gamma   90.00
#
_symmetry.space_group_name_H-M   'P 1'
#
loop_
_entity.id
_entity.type
_entity.pdbx_description
1 polymer ?
#
loop_
_entity_poly.entity_id
_entity_poly.type
_entity_poly.pdbx_seq_one_letter_code
_entity_poly.pdbx_strand_id
1 'polypeptide(L)' 'ESEGLEELDRFCDAMLSIRREIGEIETADADAANNVLKNAPHTQYMICADAWDFPYTRSKAGFPLPYVSDNKFWPTVRR' A
#
# COMPACT_ATOMS: atom_id res chain seq x y z
N GLU A 1 15.50 -13.63 -19.93
CA GLU A 1 14.33 -13.19 -19.17
C GLU A 1 14.17 -14.13 -17.98
N SER A 2 14.05 -13.61 -16.75
CA SER A 2 14.08 -14.46 -15.54
C SER A 2 12.75 -14.46 -14.78
N GLU A 3 11.88 -13.49 -15.04
CA GLU A 3 10.58 -13.32 -14.39
C GLU A 3 9.47 -13.93 -15.23
N GLY A 4 8.58 -14.71 -14.59
CA GLY A 4 7.39 -15.25 -15.24
C GLY A 4 6.31 -14.20 -15.45
N LEU A 5 5.37 -14.45 -16.38
CA LEU A 5 4.29 -13.52 -16.72
C LEU A 5 3.45 -13.12 -15.48
N GLU A 6 3.15 -14.07 -14.60
CA GLU A 6 2.39 -13.80 -13.38
C GLU A 6 3.06 -12.78 -12.45
N GLU A 7 4.39 -12.76 -12.38
CA GLU A 7 5.13 -11.78 -11.57
C GLU A 7 5.06 -10.39 -12.20
N LEU A 8 5.14 -10.32 -13.53
CA LEU A 8 4.98 -9.07 -14.28
C LEU A 8 3.56 -8.52 -14.14
N ASP A 9 2.55 -9.38 -14.19
CA ASP A 9 1.14 -9.00 -13.99
C ASP A 9 0.91 -8.51 -12.56
N ARG A 10 1.46 -9.18 -11.54
CA ARG A 10 1.41 -8.71 -10.15
C ARG A 10 1.97 -7.29 -10.03
N PHE A 11 3.14 -7.03 -10.62
CA PHE A 11 3.74 -5.70 -10.59
C PHE A 11 2.88 -4.66 -11.33
N CYS A 12 2.34 -5.00 -12.51
CA CYS A 12 1.41 -4.12 -13.23
C CYS A 12 0.15 -3.80 -12.41
N ASP A 13 -0.44 -4.80 -11.76
CA ASP A 13 -1.59 -4.63 -10.88
C ASP A 13 -1.29 -3.72 -9.68
N ALA A 14 -0.09 -3.84 -9.09
CA ALA A 14 0.37 -2.94 -8.05
C ALA A 14 0.43 -1.50 -8.57
N MET A 15 0.99 -1.28 -9.74
CA MET A 15 1.09 0.05 -10.38
C MET A 15 -0.30 0.62 -10.72
N LEU A 16 -1.22 -0.20 -11.21
CA LEU A 16 -2.61 0.21 -11.47
C LEU A 16 -3.34 0.57 -10.16
N SER A 17 -3.08 -0.16 -9.07
CA SER A 17 -3.62 0.17 -7.75
C SER A 17 -3.09 1.50 -7.23
N ILE A 18 -1.78 1.72 -7.35
CA ILE A 18 -1.15 3.00 -7.00
C ILE A 18 -1.75 4.14 -7.84
N ARG A 19 -2.03 3.92 -9.12
CA ARG A 19 -2.71 4.93 -9.95
C ARG A 19 -4.10 5.26 -9.45
N ARG A 20 -4.86 4.29 -8.94
CA ARG A 20 -6.17 4.53 -8.31
C ARG A 20 -6.02 5.33 -7.03
N GLU A 21 -5.04 5.03 -6.19
CA GLU A 21 -4.75 5.81 -4.97
C GLU A 21 -4.38 7.28 -5.29
N ILE A 22 -3.66 7.52 -6.39
CA ILE A 22 -3.45 8.88 -6.90
C ILE A 22 -4.78 9.52 -7.30
N GLY A 23 -5.65 8.76 -7.98
CA GLY A 23 -6.99 9.21 -8.37
C GLY A 23 -7.84 9.66 -7.18
N GLU A 24 -7.81 8.92 -6.07
CA GLU A 24 -8.50 9.29 -4.84
C GLU A 24 -8.02 10.65 -4.28
N ILE A 25 -6.75 10.99 -4.45
CA ILE A 25 -6.22 12.30 -4.05
C ILE A 25 -6.68 13.38 -5.05
N GLU A 26 -6.66 13.08 -6.36
CA GLU A 26 -7.12 13.97 -7.42
C GLU A 26 -8.61 14.34 -7.26
N THR A 27 -9.44 13.41 -6.78
CA THR A 27 -10.88 13.61 -6.52
C THR A 27 -11.19 14.11 -5.11
N ALA A 28 -10.16 14.30 -4.27
CA ALA A 28 -10.27 14.66 -2.85
C ALA A 28 -11.02 13.64 -1.96
N ASP A 29 -11.12 12.38 -2.40
CA ASP A 29 -11.59 11.25 -1.58
C ASP A 29 -10.54 10.83 -0.53
N ALA A 30 -9.26 11.13 -0.78
CA ALA A 30 -8.16 10.98 0.15
C ALA A 30 -7.44 12.33 0.40
N ASP A 31 -7.05 12.59 1.64
CA ASP A 31 -6.32 13.82 2.00
C ASP A 31 -4.97 13.89 1.28
N ALA A 32 -4.62 15.06 0.72
CA ALA A 32 -3.42 15.22 -0.09
C ALA A 32 -2.09 15.09 0.71
N ALA A 33 -2.12 15.40 2.00
CA ALA A 33 -0.95 15.33 2.90
C ALA A 33 -0.92 14.06 3.75
N ASN A 34 -2.08 13.49 4.07
CA ASN A 34 -2.25 12.33 4.95
C ASN A 34 -2.99 11.18 4.24
N ASN A 35 -2.30 10.54 3.30
CA ASN A 35 -2.79 9.38 2.55
C ASN A 35 -1.80 8.21 2.59
N VAL A 36 -2.21 7.08 2.02
CA VAL A 36 -1.38 5.87 1.94
C VAL A 36 -0.03 6.12 1.25
N LEU A 37 -0.01 6.89 0.17
CA LEU A 37 1.21 7.16 -0.62
C LEU A 37 2.22 8.03 0.15
N LYS A 38 1.75 9.05 0.87
CA LYS A 38 2.61 9.97 1.65
C LYS A 38 3.16 9.33 2.93
N ASN A 39 2.44 8.38 3.50
CA ASN A 39 2.80 7.73 4.76
C ASN A 39 3.57 6.42 4.57
N ALA A 40 3.72 5.94 3.33
CA ALA A 40 4.51 4.77 2.99
C ALA A 40 6.02 5.01 3.23
N PRO A 41 6.80 3.96 3.59
CA PRO A 41 6.36 2.59 3.84
C PRO A 41 5.71 2.40 5.23
N HIS A 42 4.72 1.51 5.32
CA HIS A 42 4.07 1.12 6.58
C HIS A 42 4.77 -0.10 7.17
N THR A 43 5.41 0.08 8.32
CA THR A 43 6.16 -0.99 8.99
C THR A 43 5.24 -1.96 9.73
N GLN A 44 5.74 -3.15 10.05
CA GLN A 44 5.01 -4.13 10.85
C GLN A 44 4.52 -3.54 12.18
N TYR A 45 5.39 -2.78 12.85
CA TYR A 45 5.05 -2.13 14.12
C TYR A 45 3.84 -1.19 13.98
N MET A 46 3.76 -0.41 12.91
CA MET A 46 2.62 0.48 12.67
C MET A 46 1.32 -0.30 12.46
N ILE A 47 1.36 -1.36 11.64
CA ILE A 47 0.16 -2.14 11.32
C ILE A 47 -0.33 -2.93 12.55
N CYS A 48 0.57 -3.39 13.40
CA CYS A 48 0.24 -4.15 14.61
C CYS A 48 -0.01 -3.29 15.85
N ALA A 49 0.20 -1.96 15.78
CA ALA A 49 -0.02 -1.08 16.91
C ALA A 49 -1.50 -1.11 17.37
N ASP A 50 -1.75 -0.81 18.64
CA ASP A 50 -3.12 -0.75 19.17
C ASP A 50 -3.90 0.44 18.60
N ALA A 51 -3.26 1.61 18.54
CA ALA A 51 -3.82 2.83 17.98
C ALA A 51 -3.60 2.94 16.46
N TRP A 52 -4.45 3.70 15.77
CA TRP A 52 -4.33 3.95 14.33
C TRP A 52 -4.95 5.30 13.97
N ASP A 53 -4.10 6.30 13.77
CA ASP A 53 -4.51 7.70 13.60
C ASP A 53 -4.47 8.15 12.12
N PHE A 54 -4.55 7.20 11.18
CA PHE A 54 -4.57 7.49 9.75
C PHE A 54 -6.01 7.43 9.19
N PRO A 55 -6.35 8.29 8.20
CA PRO A 55 -7.71 8.37 7.63
C PRO A 55 -8.03 7.26 6.64
N TYR A 56 -7.30 6.15 6.70
CA TYR A 56 -7.45 4.96 5.85
C TYR A 56 -7.18 3.73 6.70
N THR A 57 -7.61 2.54 6.27
CA THR A 57 -7.50 1.34 7.11
C THR A 57 -6.08 0.75 7.15
N ARG A 58 -5.78 0.01 8.21
CA ARG A 58 -4.57 -0.84 8.30
C ARG A 58 -4.47 -1.83 7.14
N SER A 59 -5.61 -2.37 6.69
CA SER A 59 -5.65 -3.29 5.54
C SER A 59 -5.21 -2.59 4.25
N LYS A 60 -5.69 -1.38 3.98
CA LYS A 60 -5.26 -0.60 2.81
C LYS A 60 -3.75 -0.31 2.84
N ALA A 61 -3.21 -0.04 4.03
CA ALA A 61 -1.78 0.23 4.23
C ALA A 61 -0.89 -1.02 4.12
N GLY A 62 -1.29 -2.13 4.75
CA GLY A 62 -0.49 -3.34 4.87
C GLY A 62 -0.73 -4.38 3.78
N PHE A 63 -1.94 -4.43 3.22
CA PHE A 63 -2.42 -5.48 2.33
C PHE A 63 -3.29 -4.89 1.20
N PRO A 64 -2.72 -4.01 0.34
CA PRO A 64 -3.50 -3.26 -0.66
C PRO A 64 -4.11 -4.16 -1.76
N LEU A 65 -3.53 -5.34 -1.99
CA LEU A 65 -3.99 -6.31 -2.98
C LEU A 65 -3.99 -7.73 -2.38
N PRO A 66 -4.86 -8.65 -2.85
CA PRO A 66 -5.01 -9.97 -2.24
C PRO A 66 -3.71 -10.77 -2.18
N TYR A 67 -2.92 -10.78 -3.25
CA TYR A 67 -1.66 -11.55 -3.30
C TYR A 67 -0.59 -11.07 -2.29
N VAL A 68 -0.76 -9.89 -1.68
CA VAL A 68 0.18 -9.36 -0.69
C VAL A 68 0.11 -10.14 0.62
N SER A 69 -1.03 -10.78 0.94
CA SER A 69 -1.14 -11.62 2.14
C SER A 69 -0.34 -12.91 2.05
N ASP A 70 -0.12 -13.41 0.84
CA ASP A 70 0.47 -14.74 0.63
C ASP A 70 1.96 -14.77 0.97
N ASN A 71 2.65 -13.65 0.76
CA ASN A 71 4.06 -13.49 1.09
C ASN A 71 4.36 -12.05 1.54
N LYS A 72 3.82 -11.65 2.70
CA LYS A 72 3.99 -10.29 3.21
C LYS A 72 5.44 -10.03 3.63
N PHE A 73 6.14 -9.23 2.84
CA PHE A 73 7.42 -8.64 3.25
C PHE A 73 7.19 -7.31 3.99
N TRP A 74 7.85 -7.14 5.14
CA TRP A 74 7.71 -5.96 5.99
C TRP A 74 8.89 -5.00 5.84
N PRO A 75 8.63 -3.72 5.47
CA PRO A 75 9.62 -2.66 5.64
C PRO A 75 9.99 -2.51 7.11
N THR A 76 11.30 -2.47 7.41
CA THR A 76 11.81 -2.42 8.79
C THR A 76 11.91 -1.00 9.35
N VAL A 77 11.92 0.02 8.49
CA VAL A 77 12.05 1.44 8.86
C VAL A 77 11.07 2.31 8.05
N ARG A 78 10.76 3.50 8.58
CA ARG A 78 9.99 4.54 7.88
C ARG A 78 10.90 5.41 7.01
N ARG A 79 10.29 6.16 6.11
CA ARG A 79 10.96 7.23 5.35
C ARG A 79 11.25 8.44 6.24
#